data_AF-A0A6V7KDB3-F1
#
_entry.id   AF-A0A6V7KDB3-F1
#
_cell.length_a   1.000
_cell.length_b   1.000
_cell.length_c   1.000
_cell.angle_alpha   90.00
_cell.angle_beta   90.00
_cell.angle_gamma   90.00
#
_symmetry.space_group_name_H-M   'P 1'
#
loop_
_entity.id
_entity.type
_entity.pdbx_description
1 polymer ?
#
loop_
_entity_poly.entity_id
_entity_poly.type
_entity_poly.pdbx_seq_one_letter_code
_entity_poly.pdbx_strand_id
1 'polypeptide(L)'
;EFELEYLLLEGHCFEATMGNPPRGLQITLGTEHNPTMVDTIVMANLGYFQLKANPGEWLLRLRQGRSAEIYDITSVDGQDVIHSDNDVKVLISSLKSHVLKLRVTKKPDKLHTDLLAEDDDKKSGIWNSIS
;
A
#
# COMPACT_ATOMS: atom_id res chain seq x y z
N GLU A 1 16.47 -7.01 29.55
CA GLU A 1 15.38 -7.89 29.10
C GLU A 1 15.05 -7.52 27.66
N PHE A 2 14.66 -8.49 26.81
CA PHE A 2 14.28 -8.25 25.42
C PHE A 2 12.83 -8.66 25.22
N GLU A 3 12.07 -7.92 24.42
CA GLU A 3 10.66 -8.16 24.15
C GLU A 3 10.39 -8.21 22.64
N LEU A 4 9.53 -9.13 22.22
CA LEU A 4 9.02 -9.19 20.84
C LEU A 4 7.80 -8.26 20.74
N GLU A 5 8.00 -7.05 20.22
CA GLU A 5 6.91 -6.08 20.12
C GLU A 5 5.97 -6.33 18.92
N TYR A 6 6.51 -6.81 17.78
CA TYR A 6 5.76 -6.96 16.54
C TYR A 6 6.27 -8.11 15.67
N LEU A 7 5.36 -8.66 14.87
CA LEU A 7 5.64 -9.47 13.69
C LEU A 7 5.64 -8.59 12.44
N LEU A 8 6.26 -9.09 11.37
CA LEU A 8 6.34 -8.39 10.09
C LEU A 8 5.38 -8.99 9.08
N LEU A 9 4.55 -8.13 8.50
CA LEU A 9 3.90 -8.39 7.23
C LEU A 9 4.73 -7.75 6.13
N GLU A 10 5.29 -8.58 5.26
CA GLU A 10 6.18 -8.16 4.18
C GLU A 10 5.52 -8.42 2.83
N GLY A 11 6.00 -7.76 1.79
CA GLY A 11 5.55 -8.12 0.45
C GLY A 11 6.22 -7.37 -0.66
N HIS A 12 5.84 -7.74 -1.87
CA HIS A 12 6.28 -7.14 -3.12
C HIS A 12 5.06 -6.69 -3.92
N CYS A 13 5.04 -5.43 -4.36
CA CYS A 13 3.99 -4.86 -5.16
C CYS A 13 4.47 -4.54 -6.58
N PHE A 14 3.71 -4.94 -7.59
CA PHE A 14 4.01 -4.68 -9.00
C PHE A 14 2.76 -4.27 -9.77
N GLU A 15 2.94 -3.36 -10.73
CA GLU A 15 1.90 -3.04 -11.70
C GLU A 15 1.62 -4.26 -12.60
N ALA A 16 0.36 -4.64 -12.76
CA ALA A 16 -0.02 -5.88 -13.46
C ALA A 16 0.32 -5.84 -14.95
N THR A 17 0.21 -4.68 -15.58
CA THR A 17 0.42 -4.51 -17.03
C THR A 17 1.90 -4.38 -17.39
N MET A 18 2.61 -3.46 -16.72
CA MET A 18 4.00 -3.12 -17.05
C MET A 18 5.02 -3.89 -16.21
N GLY A 19 4.62 -4.51 -15.10
CA GLY A 19 5.48 -5.32 -14.24
C GLY A 19 6.47 -4.52 -13.38
N ASN A 20 6.52 -3.20 -13.50
CA ASN A 20 7.34 -2.33 -12.68
C ASN A 20 6.74 -2.15 -11.27
N PRO A 21 7.58 -1.97 -10.24
CA PRO A 21 7.13 -1.49 -8.94
C PRO A 21 6.46 -0.11 -9.03
N PRO A 22 5.25 0.08 -8.47
CA PRO A 22 4.63 1.40 -8.35
C PRO A 22 5.28 2.17 -7.18
N ARG A 23 6.47 2.72 -7.43
CA ARG A 23 7.28 3.43 -6.42
C ARG A 23 6.48 4.53 -5.72
N GLY A 24 6.42 4.49 -4.39
CA GLY A 24 5.72 5.47 -3.57
C GLY A 24 4.24 5.19 -3.39
N LEU A 25 3.72 4.08 -3.92
CA LEU A 25 2.35 3.65 -3.65
C LEU A 25 2.20 3.40 -2.15
N GLN A 26 1.23 4.07 -1.55
CA GLN A 26 0.98 4.02 -0.13
C GLN A 26 -0.01 2.91 0.20
N ILE A 27 0.35 2.10 1.20
CA ILE A 27 -0.44 0.97 1.69
C ILE A 27 -0.72 1.22 3.17
N THR A 28 -1.94 0.90 3.59
CA THR A 28 -2.36 0.94 4.99
C THR A 28 -2.69 -0.46 5.49
N LEU A 29 -2.42 -0.71 6.76
CA LEU A 29 -2.86 -1.90 7.48
C LEU A 29 -3.65 -1.46 8.72
N GLY A 30 -4.75 -2.15 8.98
CA GLY A 30 -5.58 -1.92 10.15
C GLY A 30 -6.49 -3.10 10.43
N THR A 31 -7.49 -2.89 11.28
CA THR A 31 -8.56 -3.86 11.54
C THR A 31 -9.86 -3.39 10.89
N GLU A 32 -10.90 -4.22 10.87
CA GLU A 32 -12.23 -3.81 10.41
C GLU A 32 -12.78 -2.57 11.15
N HIS A 33 -12.46 -2.44 12.45
CA HIS A 33 -12.90 -1.33 13.28
C HIS A 33 -12.00 -0.08 13.15
N ASN A 34 -10.72 -0.26 12.84
CA ASN A 34 -9.78 0.82 12.60
C ASN A 34 -8.91 0.49 11.37
N PRO A 35 -9.38 0.80 10.15
CA PRO A 35 -8.73 0.33 8.91
C PRO A 35 -7.38 0.99 8.57
N THR A 36 -6.95 2.01 9.33
CA THR A 36 -5.75 2.79 9.02
C THR A 36 -4.93 3.01 10.30
N MET A 37 -4.26 1.95 10.75
CA MET A 37 -3.44 1.96 11.97
C MET A 37 -1.98 2.24 11.68
N VAL A 38 -1.44 1.59 10.65
CA VAL A 38 -0.07 1.77 10.20
C VAL A 38 -0.05 1.89 8.68
N ASP A 39 0.98 2.56 8.17
CA ASP A 39 1.15 2.74 6.74
C ASP A 39 2.61 2.65 6.32
N THR A 40 2.81 2.36 5.05
CA THR A 40 4.13 2.28 4.42
C THR A 40 4.01 2.63 2.94
N ILE A 41 5.17 2.71 2.27
CA ILE A 41 5.24 2.88 0.82
C ILE A 41 5.90 1.69 0.15
N VAL A 42 5.52 1.47 -1.11
CA VAL A 42 6.18 0.53 -2.01
C VAL A 42 7.52 1.10 -2.49
N MET A 43 8.59 0.37 -2.24
CA MET A 43 9.95 0.77 -2.62
C MET A 43 10.20 0.55 -4.11
N ALA A 44 11.07 1.38 -4.70
CA ALA A 44 11.38 1.34 -6.13
C ALA A 44 12.02 0.03 -6.58
N ASN A 45 12.89 -0.53 -5.72
CA ASN A 45 13.61 -1.75 -6.01
C ASN A 45 12.77 -2.93 -5.54
N LEU A 46 12.43 -3.83 -6.47
CA LEU A 46 11.67 -5.07 -6.21
C LEU A 46 10.27 -4.88 -5.59
N GLY A 47 9.75 -3.65 -5.53
CA GLY A 47 8.40 -3.38 -5.01
C GLY A 47 8.21 -3.70 -3.54
N TYR A 48 9.29 -3.75 -2.76
CA TYR A 48 9.23 -4.19 -1.37
C TYR A 48 8.41 -3.23 -0.49
N PHE A 49 7.64 -3.78 0.43
CA PHE A 49 7.00 -3.06 1.52
C PHE A 49 7.01 -3.92 2.80
N GLN A 50 6.98 -3.26 3.96
CA GLN A 50 6.95 -3.90 5.27
C GLN A 50 6.04 -3.11 6.22
N LEU A 51 5.20 -3.84 6.97
CA LEU A 51 4.30 -3.31 7.98
C LEU A 51 4.48 -4.10 9.28
N LYS A 52 4.36 -3.41 10.41
CA LYS A 52 4.42 -4.02 11.75
C LYS A 52 3.01 -4.41 12.18
N ALA A 53 2.85 -5.63 12.66
CA ALA A 53 1.55 -6.16 13.07
C ALA A 53 1.70 -7.16 14.22
N ASN A 54 0.64 -7.32 14.99
CA ASN A 54 0.51 -8.38 15.99
C ASN A 54 -0.28 -9.56 15.41
N PRO A 55 -0.25 -10.75 16.04
CA PRO A 55 -1.11 -11.86 15.63
C PRO A 55 -2.59 -11.44 15.57
N GLY A 56 -3.30 -11.85 14.52
CA GLY A 56 -4.70 -11.50 14.31
C GLY A 56 -5.10 -11.31 12.85
N GLU A 57 -6.37 -10.95 12.63
CA GLU A 57 -6.90 -10.57 11.32
C GLU A 57 -6.62 -9.08 11.05
N TRP A 58 -6.05 -8.81 9.89
CA TRP A 58 -5.71 -7.48 9.42
C TRP A 58 -6.34 -7.21 8.06
N LEU A 59 -6.61 -5.93 7.82
CA LEU A 59 -7.14 -5.39 6.58
C LEU A 59 -6.09 -4.49 5.94
N LEU A 60 -5.58 -4.91 4.79
CA LEU A 60 -4.64 -4.19 3.95
C LEU A 60 -5.41 -3.51 2.80
N ARG A 61 -5.09 -2.23 2.57
CA ARG A 61 -5.71 -1.40 1.53
C ARG A 61 -4.66 -0.46 0.92
N LEU A 62 -4.96 0.06 -0.27
CA LEU A 62 -4.30 1.27 -0.75
C LEU A 62 -4.72 2.46 0.12
N ARG A 63 -3.78 3.33 0.49
CA ARG A 63 -4.10 4.52 1.26
C ARG A 63 -5.04 5.41 0.46
N GLN A 64 -6.10 5.89 1.12
CA GLN A 64 -7.03 6.85 0.53
C GLN A 64 -6.30 8.12 0.07
N GLY A 65 -6.78 8.71 -1.02
CA GLY A 65 -6.08 9.75 -1.77
C GLY A 65 -5.35 9.16 -2.98
N ARG A 66 -4.21 9.76 -3.36
CA ARG A 66 -3.59 9.54 -4.66
C ARG A 66 -3.31 8.07 -5.02
N SER A 67 -2.94 7.23 -4.04
CA SER A 67 -2.70 5.80 -4.29
C SER A 67 -3.97 5.07 -4.71
N ALA A 68 -5.05 5.19 -3.93
CA ALA A 68 -6.36 4.61 -4.24
C ALA A 68 -7.09 5.32 -5.39
N GLU A 69 -6.76 6.58 -5.70
CA GLU A 69 -7.29 7.29 -6.87
C GLU A 69 -6.71 6.80 -8.18
N ILE A 70 -5.44 6.37 -8.19
CA ILE A 70 -4.75 5.96 -9.42
C ILE A 70 -4.85 4.44 -9.64
N TYR A 71 -4.79 3.65 -8.58
CA TYR A 71 -4.68 2.19 -8.67
C TYR A 71 -5.84 1.47 -7.99
N ASP A 72 -6.12 0.26 -8.48
CA ASP A 72 -6.86 -0.78 -7.76
C ASP A 72 -5.94 -1.98 -7.48
N ILE A 73 -6.19 -2.69 -6.38
CA ILE A 73 -5.59 -4.00 -6.14
C ILE A 73 -6.29 -5.01 -7.04
N THR A 74 -5.53 -5.75 -7.84
CA THR A 74 -6.09 -6.68 -8.82
C THR A 74 -5.83 -8.15 -8.49
N SER A 75 -4.72 -8.45 -7.82
CA SER A 75 -4.49 -9.78 -7.27
C SER A 75 -3.56 -9.75 -6.08
N VAL A 76 -3.71 -10.75 -5.21
CA VAL A 76 -2.82 -10.98 -4.08
C VAL A 76 -2.51 -12.47 -4.01
N ASP A 77 -1.22 -12.80 -4.03
CA ASP A 77 -0.76 -14.15 -3.70
C ASP A 77 -0.07 -14.12 -2.34
N GLY A 78 -0.42 -15.07 -1.47
CA GLY A 78 0.14 -15.19 -0.13
C GLY A 78 -0.54 -16.31 0.64
N GLN A 79 0.02 -16.69 1.78
CA GLN A 79 -0.64 -17.60 2.72
C GLN A 79 -1.63 -16.83 3.58
N ASP A 80 -2.76 -17.47 3.93
CA ASP A 80 -3.76 -16.94 4.84
C ASP A 80 -4.31 -15.55 4.45
N VAL A 81 -4.56 -15.37 3.14
CA VAL A 81 -5.04 -14.13 2.55
C VAL A 81 -6.36 -14.35 1.82
N ILE A 82 -7.28 -13.41 1.98
CA ILE A 82 -8.52 -13.33 1.20
C ILE A 82 -8.55 -11.95 0.54
N HIS A 83 -8.76 -11.93 -0.78
CA HIS A 83 -8.86 -10.71 -1.57
C HIS A 83 -10.30 -10.51 -2.05
N SER A 84 -10.88 -9.33 -1.75
CA SER A 84 -12.20 -8.91 -2.23
C SER A 84 -12.14 -7.45 -2.66
N ASP A 85 -12.35 -7.18 -3.94
CA ASP A 85 -12.27 -5.84 -4.53
C ASP A 85 -10.94 -5.12 -4.26
N ASN A 86 -10.91 -4.11 -3.39
CA ASN A 86 -9.70 -3.38 -2.98
C ASN A 86 -9.26 -3.73 -1.55
N ASP A 87 -9.92 -4.69 -0.93
CA ASP A 87 -9.71 -5.11 0.44
C ASP A 87 -8.97 -6.44 0.47
N VAL A 88 -7.85 -6.45 1.20
CA VAL A 88 -7.01 -7.64 1.38
C VAL A 88 -7.03 -8.00 2.85
N LYS A 89 -7.73 -9.07 3.19
CA LYS A 89 -7.72 -9.63 4.55
C LYS A 89 -6.53 -10.56 4.71
N VAL A 90 -5.76 -10.38 5.77
CA VAL A 90 -4.55 -11.14 6.07
C VAL A 90 -4.64 -11.65 7.50
N LEU A 91 -4.51 -12.96 7.70
CA LEU A 91 -4.41 -13.54 9.03
C LEU A 91 -2.94 -13.80 9.36
N ILE A 92 -2.46 -13.19 10.45
CA ILE A 92 -1.11 -13.44 10.96
C ILE A 92 -1.22 -14.38 12.16
N SER A 93 -0.82 -15.64 11.96
CA SER A 93 -0.97 -16.72 12.96
C SER A 93 0.35 -17.40 13.35
N SER A 94 1.48 -16.98 12.76
CA SER A 94 2.79 -17.62 12.90
C SER A 94 3.91 -16.59 13.08
N LEU A 95 4.99 -16.99 13.77
CA LEU A 95 6.22 -16.20 13.90
C LEU A 95 7.04 -16.15 12.61
N LYS A 96 6.70 -16.97 11.61
CA LYS A 96 7.34 -16.92 10.28
C LYS A 96 6.87 -15.67 9.54
N SER A 97 7.77 -15.10 8.74
CA SER A 97 7.44 -13.97 7.86
C SER A 97 6.26 -14.34 6.95
N HIS A 98 5.27 -13.46 6.88
CA HIS A 98 4.18 -13.52 5.92
C HIS A 98 4.55 -12.61 4.76
N VAL A 99 4.84 -13.21 3.60
CA VAL A 99 5.25 -12.48 2.39
C VAL A 99 4.11 -12.48 1.37
N LEU A 100 3.63 -11.30 1.03
CA LEU A 100 2.59 -11.09 0.01
C LEU A 100 3.19 -10.73 -1.36
N LYS A 101 2.54 -11.15 -2.44
CA LYS A 101 2.76 -10.62 -3.78
C LYS A 101 1.51 -9.88 -4.22
N LEU A 102 1.58 -8.56 -4.20
CA LEU A 102 0.50 -7.66 -4.55
C LEU A 102 0.61 -7.25 -6.02
N ARG A 103 -0.48 -7.36 -6.78
CA ARG A 103 -0.61 -6.76 -8.11
C ARG A 103 -1.60 -5.62 -8.05
N VAL A 104 -1.22 -4.51 -8.68
CA VAL A 104 -2.10 -3.34 -8.82
C VAL A 104 -2.22 -2.96 -10.29
N THR A 105 -3.34 -2.34 -10.66
CA THR A 105 -3.56 -1.85 -12.01
C THR A 105 -4.04 -0.42 -11.96
N LYS A 106 -3.54 0.44 -12.84
CA LYS A 106 -4.06 1.79 -12.97
C LYS A 106 -5.52 1.77 -13.41
N LYS A 107 -6.32 2.66 -12.83
CA LYS A 107 -7.69 2.89 -13.27
C LYS A 107 -7.72 3.41 -14.70
N PRO A 108 -8.75 3.09 -15.50
CA PRO A 108 -8.82 3.48 -16.92
C PRO A 108 -8.69 4.99 -17.16
N ASP A 109 -9.18 5.81 -16.24
CA ASP A 109 -9.12 7.28 -16.31
C ASP A 109 -7.79 7.86 -15.79
N LYS A 110 -6.87 7.02 -15.29
CA LYS A 110 -5.59 7.41 -14.65
C LYS A 110 -4.36 6.80 -15.31
N LEU A 111 -4.49 6.18 -16.49
CA LEU A 111 -3.39 5.50 -17.18
C LEU A 111 -2.15 6.39 -17.37
N HIS A 112 -2.37 7.68 -17.67
CA HIS A 112 -1.30 8.67 -17.89
C HIS A 112 -0.93 9.48 -16.65
N THR A 113 -1.57 9.21 -15.51
CA THR A 113 -1.24 9.88 -14.26
C THR A 113 0.05 9.30 -13.68
N ASP A 114 1.00 10.17 -13.35
CA ASP A 114 2.17 9.81 -12.55
C ASP A 114 1.81 9.90 -11.06
N LEU A 115 2.08 8.80 -10.35
CA LEU A 115 1.84 8.69 -8.92
C LEU A 115 2.62 9.74 -8.12
N LEU A 116 3.83 10.10 -8.56
CA LEU A 116 4.74 11.00 -7.85
C LEU A 116 4.72 12.44 -8.37
N ALA A 117 3.91 12.75 -9.40
CA ALA A 117 3.78 14.12 -9.85
C ALA A 117 3.20 15.01 -8.74
N GLU A 118 3.78 16.19 -8.58
CA GLU A 118 3.22 17.23 -7.73
C GLU A 118 1.90 17.72 -8.35
N ASP A 119 0.85 17.85 -7.54
CA ASP A 119 -0.37 18.52 -7.99
C ASP A 119 -0.03 20.01 -8.18
N ASP A 120 0.29 20.41 -9.42
CA ASP A 120 0.66 21.77 -9.78
C ASP A 120 -0.47 22.80 -9.53
N ASP A 121 -1.68 22.37 -9.15
CA ASP A 121 -2.85 23.21 -8.90
C ASP A 121 -2.92 23.85 -7.50
N LYS A 122 -1.90 23.71 -6.64
CA LYS A 122 -1.79 24.45 -5.37
C LYS A 122 -0.62 25.43 -5.30
N LYS A 123 0.00 25.79 -6.43
CA LYS A 123 1.08 26.80 -6.51
C LYS A 123 0.60 28.22 -6.86
N SER A 124 -0.66 28.59 -6.57
CA SER A 124 -1.14 29.97 -6.77
C SER A 124 -1.23 30.81 -5.47
N GLY A 125 -0.80 30.30 -4.32
CA GLY A 125 -1.31 30.81 -3.02
C GLY A 125 -0.37 31.51 -2.06
N ILE A 126 0.96 31.53 -2.24
CA ILE A 126 1.86 31.96 -1.13
C ILE A 126 2.98 32.92 -1.54
N TRP A 127 3.41 32.93 -2.80
CA TRP A 127 4.54 33.76 -3.24
C TRP A 127 4.16 35.10 -3.87
N ASN A 128 2.88 35.36 -4.14
CA ASN A 128 2.43 36.63 -4.73
C ASN A 128 2.28 37.79 -3.71
N SER A 129 2.58 37.56 -2.43
CA SER A 129 2.43 38.58 -1.36
C SER A 129 3.75 39.24 -0.95
N ILE A 130 4.85 38.91 -1.63
CA ILE A 130 6.16 39.58 -1.44
C ILE A 130 6.70 39.97 -2.80
N SER A 131 6.06 40.97 -3.41
CA SER A 131 6.59 41.76 -4.54
C SER A 131 5.99 43.16 -4.48
#